data_AF-A0A1F5SIC4-F1
#
_entry.id   AF-A0A1F5SIC4-F1
#
_cell.length_a   1.000
_cell.length_b   1.000
_cell.length_c   1.000
_cell.angle_alpha   90.00
_cell.angle_beta   90.00
_cell.angle_gamma   90.00
#
_symmetry.space_group_name_H-M   'P 1'
#
loop_
_entity.id
_entity.type
_entity.pdbx_description
1 polymer ?
#
loop_
_entity_poly.entity_id
_entity_poly.type
_entity_poly.pdbx_seq_one_letter_code
_entity_poly.pdbx_strand_id
1 'polypeptide(L)' 'MVDVKRKKGESFEAMYRRFSKRMQQSGNILQAKDRQYVKPEKSRTAKKKSALVSLKLRHKKEWLRKIGKLEEEPKRRW' A
#
# COMPACT_ATOMS: atom_id res chain seq x y z
N MET A 1 -8.10 -15.29 -4.67
CA MET A 1 -8.29 -16.06 -3.42
C MET A 1 -6.93 -16.51 -2.91
N VAL A 2 -6.58 -16.26 -1.65
CA VAL A 2 -5.29 -16.69 -1.08
C VAL A 2 -5.47 -18.10 -0.56
N ASP A 3 -4.97 -19.10 -1.30
CA ASP A 3 -4.97 -20.49 -0.86
C ASP A 3 -3.56 -20.88 -0.38
N VAL A 4 -3.48 -21.50 0.81
CA VAL A 4 -2.25 -22.00 1.41
C VAL A 4 -2.55 -23.36 2.02
N LYS A 5 -1.98 -24.40 1.42
CA LYS A 5 -2.04 -25.78 1.95
C LYS A 5 -0.85 -26.08 2.86
N ARG A 6 -1.05 -26.96 3.84
CA ARG A 6 0.02 -27.41 4.74
C ARG A 6 1.02 -28.26 3.98
N LYS A 7 2.32 -28.00 4.15
CA LYS A 7 3.37 -28.88 3.58
C LYS A 7 3.69 -30.04 4.54
N LYS A 8 4.13 -31.18 4.00
CA LYS A 8 4.59 -32.32 4.81
C LYS A 8 5.82 -31.91 5.62
N GLY A 9 5.80 -32.16 6.93
CA GLY A 9 6.87 -31.74 7.85
C GLY A 9 6.79 -30.29 8.35
N GLU A 10 5.74 -29.55 7.99
CA GLU A 10 5.54 -28.16 8.44
C GLU A 10 4.74 -28.08 9.75
N SER A 11 5.17 -27.24 10.70
CA SER A 11 4.37 -26.89 11.88
C SER A 11 3.17 -26.02 11.48
N PHE A 12 2.09 -26.07 12.25
CA PHE A 12 0.90 -25.26 11.97
C PHE A 12 1.22 -23.75 11.96
N GLU A 13 2.08 -23.31 12.89
CA GLU A 13 2.48 -21.92 13.01
C GLU A 13 3.24 -21.41 11.78
N ALA A 14 4.16 -22.22 11.23
CA ALA A 14 4.89 -21.87 10.01
C ALA A 14 3.94 -21.68 8.83
N MET A 15 2.94 -22.54 8.69
CA MET A 15 1.90 -22.41 7.67
C MET A 15 1.09 -21.12 7.85
N TYR A 16 0.67 -20.81 9.09
CA TYR A 16 -0.08 -19.59 9.40
C TYR A 16 0.71 -18.32 9.09
N ARG A 17 2.01 -18.28 9.40
CA ARG A 17 2.88 -17.14 9.06
C ARG A 17 2.93 -16.89 7.55
N ARG A 18 3.01 -17.94 6.72
CA ARG A 18 2.93 -17.80 5.25
C ARG A 18 1.58 -17.27 4.80
N PHE A 19 0.50 -17.79 5.38
CA PHE A 19 -0.85 -17.32 5.06
C PHE A 19 -1.01 -15.84 5.40
N SER A 20 -0.60 -15.41 6.59
CA SER A 20 -0.64 -14.01 7.02
C SER A 20 0.17 -13.11 6.07
N LYS A 21 1.40 -13.50 5.72
CA LYS A 21 2.23 -12.75 4.76
C LYS A 21 1.55 -12.65 3.39
N ARG A 22 0.95 -13.74 2.88
CA ARG A 22 0.28 -13.76 1.58
C ARG A 22 -1.03 -12.95 1.59
N MET A 23 -1.76 -12.96 2.69
CA MET A 23 -2.95 -12.10 2.90
C MET A 23 -2.58 -10.62 2.91
N GLN A 24 -1.48 -10.25 3.59
CA GLN A 24 -0.97 -8.88 3.57
C GLN A 24 -0.54 -8.45 2.16
N GLN A 25 0.24 -9.29 1.47
CA GLN A 25 0.71 -9.01 0.11
C GLN A 25 -0.43 -8.92 -0.91
N SER A 26 -1.48 -9.73 -0.76
CA SER A 26 -2.63 -9.70 -1.66
C SER A 26 -3.44 -8.40 -1.60
N GLY A 27 -3.27 -7.59 -0.54
CA GLY A 27 -4.04 -6.35 -0.36
C GLY A 27 -5.50 -6.57 0.03
N ASN A 28 -5.98 -7.82 0.13
CA ASN A 28 -7.37 -8.15 0.48
C ASN A 28 -7.81 -7.51 1.81
N ILE A 29 -6.91 -7.47 2.80
CA ILE A 29 -7.19 -6.83 4.09
C ILE A 29 -7.41 -5.32 3.92
N LEU A 30 -6.60 -4.66 3.09
CA LEU A 30 -6.75 -3.23 2.81
C LEU A 30 -8.04 -2.95 2.06
N GLN A 31 -8.37 -3.77 1.07
CA GLN A 31 -9.61 -3.65 0.30
C GLN A 31 -10.86 -3.87 1.18
N ALA A 32 -10.81 -4.85 2.09
CA ALA A 32 -11.90 -5.10 3.04
C ALA A 32 -12.09 -3.90 3.98
N LYS A 33 -11.00 -3.35 4.53
CA LYS A 33 -11.04 -2.13 5.36
C LYS A 33 -11.54 -0.91 4.58
N ASP A 34 -11.14 -0.77 3.32
CA ASP A 34 -11.54 0.34 2.45
C ASP A 34 -13.05 0.33 2.17
N ARG A 35 -13.61 -0.87 1.94
CA ARG A 35 -15.02 -1.12 1.64
C ARG A 35 -15.91 -1.27 2.88
N GLN A 36 -15.34 -1.27 4.07
CA GLN A 36 -16.08 -1.45 5.32
C GLN A 36 -17.15 -0.36 5.52
N TYR A 37 -16.91 0.84 5.00
CA TYR A 37 -17.81 1.99 5.12
C TYR A 37 -18.04 2.66 3.77
N VAL A 38 -19.27 3.15 3.56
CA VAL A 38 -19.61 3.95 2.37
C VAL A 38 -18.88 5.29 2.44
N LYS A 39 -18.10 5.60 1.40
CA LYS A 39 -17.38 6.87 1.28
C LYS A 39 -18.19 7.85 0.44
N PRO A 40 -18.46 9.08 0.93
CA PRO A 40 -19.13 10.08 0.14
C PRO A 40 -18.24 10.54 -1.02
N GLU A 41 -18.86 10.99 -2.12
CA GLU A 41 -18.10 11.55 -3.23
C GLU A 41 -17.41 12.86 -2.80
N LYS A 42 -16.15 13.05 -3.21
CA LYS A 42 -15.42 14.28 -2.89
C LYS A 42 -15.98 15.47 -3.67
N SER A 43 -16.23 16.58 -2.98
CA SER A 43 -16.59 17.85 -3.63
C SER A 43 -15.46 18.39 -4.51
N ARG A 44 -15.78 19.31 -5.45
CA ARG A 44 -14.78 19.95 -6.33
C ARG A 44 -13.65 20.62 -5.54
N THR A 45 -13.99 21.31 -4.46
CA THR A 45 -13.03 21.98 -3.57
C THR A 45 -12.13 20.97 -2.85
N ALA A 46 -12.70 19.86 -2.35
CA ALA A 46 -11.92 18.80 -1.71
C ALA A 46 -10.95 18.13 -2.69
N LYS A 47 -11.40 17.85 -3.93
CA LYS A 47 -10.54 17.33 -5.01
C LYS A 47 -9.38 18.31 -5.30
N LYS A 48 -9.66 19.61 -5.46
CA LYS A 48 -8.63 20.65 -5.69
C LYS A 48 -7.61 20.74 -4.55
N LYS A 49 -8.06 20.76 -3.29
CA LYS A 49 -7.18 20.81 -2.11
C LYS A 49 -6.24 19.61 -2.07
N SER A 50 -6.77 18.40 -2.32
CA SER A 50 -5.97 17.17 -2.36
C SER A 50 -4.91 17.19 -3.47
N ALA A 51 -5.25 17.71 -4.65
CA ALA A 51 -4.31 17.86 -5.77
C ALA A 51 -3.16 18.83 -5.42
N LEU A 52 -3.47 19.99 -4.83
CA LEU A 52 -2.47 20.98 -4.42
C LEU A 52 -1.50 20.42 -3.36
N VAL A 53 -2.01 19.67 -2.38
CA VAL A 53 -1.16 18.99 -1.39
C VAL A 53 -0.24 17.97 -2.05
N SER A 54 -0.78 17.17 -2.98
CA SER A 54 -0.01 16.15 -3.72
C SER A 54 1.12 16.79 -4.54
N LEU A 55 0.87 17.92 -5.19
CA LEU A 55 1.88 18.67 -5.94
C LEU A 55 3.00 19.19 -5.03
N LYS A 56 2.65 19.78 -3.88
CA LYS A 56 3.64 20.26 -2.90
C LYS A 56 4.52 19.12 -2.40
N LEU A 57 3.93 17.98 -2.07
CA LEU A 57 4.67 16.80 -1.61
C LEU A 57 5.58 16.23 -2.71
N ARG A 58 5.13 16.22 -3.97
CA ARG A 58 5.96 15.80 -5.11
C ARG A 58 7.17 16.71 -5.28
N HIS A 59 6.98 18.03 -5.27
CA HIS A 59 8.08 18.99 -5.34
C HIS A 59 9.08 18.83 -4.19
N LYS A 60 8.58 18.68 -2.96
CA LYS A 60 9.45 18.45 -1.79
C LYS A 60 10.27 17.17 -1.95
N LYS A 61 9.66 16.07 -2.39
CA LYS A 61 10.35 14.80 -2.64
C LYS A 61 11.41 14.93 -3.75
N GLU A 62 11.11 15.61 -4.84
CA GLU A 62 12.05 15.86 -5.92
C GLU A 62 13.26 16.69 -5.46
N TRP A 63 13.00 17.74 -4.67
CA TRP A 63 14.08 18.53 -4.08
C TRP A 63 14.95 17.70 -3.13
N LEU A 64 14.34 16.91 -2.23
CA LEU A 64 15.05 16.01 -1.32
C LEU A 64 15.91 14.97 -2.07
N ARG A 65 15.42 14.45 -3.21
CA ARG A 65 16.18 13.56 -4.10
C ARG A 65 17.38 14.28 -4.70
N LYS A 66 17.20 15.50 -5.21
CA LYS A 66 18.29 16.30 -5.81
C LYS A 66 19.44 16.58 -4.84
N ILE A 67 19.13 16.81 -3.57
CA ILE A 67 20.15 17.08 -2.53
C ILE A 67 20.71 15.80 -1.88
N GLY A 68 20.37 14.61 -2.39
CA GLY A 68 20.87 13.33 -1.88
C GLY A 68 20.36 12.93 -0.49
N LYS A 69 19.35 13.62 0.07
CA LYS A 69 18.76 13.29 1.38
C LYS A 69 17.65 12.24 1.30
N LEU A 70 17.39 11.71 0.12
CA LEU A 70 16.43 10.64 -0.13
C LEU A 70 17.14 9.57 -0.96
N GLU A 71 17.20 8.35 -0.45
CA GLU A 71 17.70 7.21 -1.23
C GLU A 71 16.91 7.10 -2.53
N GLU A 72 17.62 6.92 -3.65
CA GLU A 72 17.00 6.67 -4.94
C GLU A 72 16.37 5.28 -4.92
N GLU A 73 15.17 5.16 -4.36
CA GLU A 73 14.43 3.91 -4.52
C GLU A 73 14.24 3.67 -6.02
N PRO A 74 14.62 2.48 -6.55
CA PRO A 74 14.37 2.15 -7.93
C PRO A 74 12.86 2.29 -8.14
N LYS A 75 12.46 3.14 -9.11
CA LYS A 75 11.05 3.33 -9.46
C LYS A 75 10.46 1.93 -9.69
N ARG A 76 9.63 1.44 -8.76
CA ARG A 76 8.87 0.22 -8.97
C ARG A 76 8.03 0.47 -10.22
N ARG A 77 8.41 -0.20 -11.32
CA ARG A 77 7.86 -0.01 -12.66
C ARG A 77 6.48 -0.63 -12.82
N TRP A 78 5.67 -0.74 -11.77
CA TRP A 78 4.40 -1.47 -11.82
C TRP A 78 3.47 -0.92 -10.75
#